data_AF-A0A956R619-F1
#
_entry.id   AF-A0A956R619-F1
#
_cell.length_a   1.000
_cell.length_b   1.000
_cell.length_c   1.000
_cell.angle_alpha   90.00
_cell.angle_beta   90.00
_cell.angle_gamma   90.00
#
_symmetry.space_group_name_H-M   'P 1'
#
loop_
_entity.id
_entity.type
_entity.pdbx_description
1 polymer ?
#
loop_
_entity_poly.entity_id
_entity_poly.type
_entity_poly.pdbx_seq_one_letter_code
_entity_poly.pdbx_strand_id
1 'polypeptide(L)'
;MAAPRRARLYGLLALICLSTPLALGVETILRRLMMPPDFDAVRAWLCPTLTPWAWATVPVTGAAAGLGWWLFSALQRRALARRRPDQDEAQVHARAQLEALILATSAPQVPAVAATMLFMMGASLTPVLVTMGVAMLGVLSLGLRIRASTPPSTSPSPRSPGA
;
A
#
# COMPACT_ATOMS: atom_id res chain seq x y z
N MET A 1 1.55 -27.85 -1.58
CA MET A 1 0.19 -27.36 -1.24
C MET A 1 0.08 -25.89 -1.67
N ALA A 2 -0.72 -25.58 -2.68
CA ALA A 2 -0.91 -24.19 -3.11
C ALA A 2 -1.73 -23.44 -2.05
N ALA A 3 -1.13 -22.44 -1.38
CA ALA A 3 -1.88 -21.59 -0.47
C ALA A 3 -3.11 -21.00 -1.20
N PRO A 4 -4.29 -20.98 -0.55
CA PRO A 4 -5.50 -20.46 -1.17
C PRO A 4 -5.26 -19.02 -1.63
N ARG A 5 -5.73 -18.66 -2.83
CA ARG A 5 -5.49 -17.37 -3.53
C ARG A 5 -5.68 -16.14 -2.62
N ARG A 6 -6.61 -16.24 -1.66
CA ARG A 6 -6.90 -15.23 -0.63
C ARG A 6 -5.78 -15.05 0.40
N ALA A 7 -5.16 -16.14 0.87
CA ALA A 7 -4.04 -16.07 1.81
C ALA A 7 -2.83 -15.35 1.19
N ARG A 8 -2.59 -15.54 -0.11
CA ARG A 8 -1.55 -14.79 -0.84
C ARG A 8 -1.86 -13.29 -0.93
N LEU A 9 -3.10 -12.91 -1.24
CA LEU A 9 -3.51 -11.51 -1.28
C LEU A 9 -3.36 -10.84 0.09
N TYR A 10 -3.86 -11.47 1.15
CA TYR A 10 -3.75 -10.93 2.50
C TYR A 10 -2.31 -10.89 2.99
N GLY A 11 -1.50 -11.91 2.66
CA GLY A 11 -0.06 -11.88 2.93
C GLY A 11 0.65 -10.71 2.22
N LEU A 12 0.31 -10.44 0.96
CA LEU A 12 0.84 -9.30 0.22
C LEU A 12 0.40 -7.97 0.84
N LEU A 13 -0.88 -7.82 1.17
CA LEU A 13 -1.40 -6.60 1.82
C LEU A 13 -0.76 -6.38 3.19
N ALA A 14 -0.64 -7.42 4.01
CA ALA A 14 0.04 -7.35 5.29
C ALA A 14 1.51 -6.95 5.11
N LEU A 15 2.22 -7.55 4.15
CA LEU A 15 3.59 -7.19 3.84
C LEU A 15 3.71 -5.71 3.42
N ILE A 16 2.83 -5.22 2.55
CA ILE A 16 2.82 -3.82 2.09
C ILE A 16 2.50 -2.87 3.25
N CYS A 17 1.54 -3.21 4.10
CA CYS A 17 1.13 -2.37 5.21
C CYS A 17 2.16 -2.33 6.35
N LEU A 18 2.89 -3.43 6.57
CA LEU A 18 3.87 -3.54 7.66
C LEU A 18 5.28 -3.16 7.26
N SER A 19 5.63 -3.19 5.98
CA SER A 19 6.98 -2.90 5.51
C SER A 19 7.43 -1.48 5.89
N THR A 20 6.60 -0.46 5.63
CA THR A 20 6.94 0.94 5.93
C THR A 20 7.07 1.23 7.43
N PRO A 21 6.13 0.83 8.30
CA PRO A 21 6.30 0.99 9.74
C PRO A 21 7.53 0.27 10.30
N LEU A 22 7.80 -0.93 9.80
CA LEU A 22 8.96 -1.71 10.23
C LEU A 22 10.26 -1.04 9.78
N ALA A 23 10.32 -0.54 8.56
CA ALA A 23 11.46 0.24 8.05
C ALA A 23 11.69 1.50 8.88
N LEU A 24 10.64 2.25 9.23
CA LEU A 24 10.73 3.43 10.09
C LEU A 24 11.26 3.08 11.49
N GLY A 25 10.82 1.95 12.05
CA GLY A 25 11.32 1.43 13.32
C GLY A 25 12.82 1.13 13.28
N VAL A 26 13.26 0.38 12.26
CA VAL A 26 14.67 0.05 12.04
C VAL A 26 15.50 1.31 11.83
N GLU A 27 15.03 2.24 11.00
CA GLU A 27 15.69 3.52 10.74
C GLU A 27 15.84 4.33 12.04
N THR A 28 14.81 4.38 12.88
CA THR A 28 14.84 5.09 14.16
C THR A 28 15.86 4.49 15.13
N ILE A 29 15.97 3.16 15.16
CA ILE A 29 16.96 2.45 15.98
C ILE A 29 18.38 2.74 15.48
N LEU A 30 18.62 2.54 14.18
CA LEU A 30 19.93 2.79 13.57
C LEU A 30 20.37 4.23 13.78
N ARG A 31 19.45 5.18 13.62
CA ARG A 31 19.73 6.59 13.86
C ARG A 31 20.19 6.85 15.28
N ARG A 32 19.50 6.28 16.28
CA ARG A 32 19.86 6.45 17.68
C ARG A 32 21.24 5.87 18.02
N LEU A 33 21.67 4.84 17.27
CA LEU A 33 22.97 4.18 17.48
C LEU A 33 24.11 4.85 16.71
N MET A 34 23.84 5.41 15.53
CA MET A 34 24.86 5.88 14.59
C MET A 34 25.00 7.40 14.50
N MET A 35 23.96 8.19 14.86
CA MET A 35 24.07 9.65 14.78
C MET A 35 24.80 10.23 16.00
N PRO A 36 25.79 11.11 15.78
CA PRO A 36 26.38 11.91 16.85
C PRO A 36 25.33 12.80 17.53
N PRO A 37 25.47 13.11 18.83
CA PRO A 37 24.53 13.96 19.55
C PRO A 37 24.42 15.38 18.96
N ASP A 38 25.47 15.89 18.30
CA ASP A 38 25.45 17.20 17.66
C ASP A 38 24.41 17.29 16.53
N PHE A 39 24.06 16.16 15.91
CA PHE A 39 23.03 16.10 14.88
C PHE A 39 21.63 16.39 15.45
N ASP A 40 21.39 16.10 16.73
CA ASP A 40 20.10 16.37 17.37
C ASP A 40 19.87 17.89 17.49
N ALA A 41 20.92 18.69 17.70
CA ALA A 41 20.82 20.14 17.73
C ALA A 41 20.42 20.72 16.36
N VAL A 42 21.03 20.22 15.27
CA VAL A 42 20.69 20.62 13.90
C VAL A 42 19.24 20.24 13.57
N ARG A 43 18.80 19.05 13.98
CA ARG A 43 17.43 18.60 13.75
C ARG A 43 16.41 19.40 14.56
N ALA A 44 16.71 19.72 15.82
CA ALA A 44 15.87 20.58 16.63
C ALA A 44 15.70 21.96 15.98
N TRP A 45 16.77 22.50 15.38
CA TRP A 45 16.74 23.75 14.63
C TRP A 45 15.92 23.65 13.33
N LEU A 46 16.02 22.55 12.57
CA LEU A 46 15.25 22.32 11.34
C LEU A 46 13.78 21.95 11.56
N CYS A 47 13.46 21.35 12.71
CA CYS A 47 12.13 20.85 13.04
C CYS A 47 10.98 21.85 12.80
N PRO A 48 11.03 23.11 13.29
CA PRO A 48 9.95 24.07 13.07
C PRO A 48 9.75 24.43 11.59
N THR A 49 10.82 24.42 10.79
CA THR A 49 10.75 24.72 9.35
C THR A 49 10.23 23.53 8.55
N LEU A 50 10.63 22.30 8.87
CA LEU A 50 10.27 21.10 8.12
C LEU A 50 8.92 20.50 8.51
N THR A 51 8.48 20.68 9.76
CA THR A 51 7.23 20.09 10.26
C THR A 51 5.97 20.52 9.49
N PRO A 52 5.80 21.79 9.07
CA PRO A 52 4.68 22.19 8.21
C PRO A 52 4.67 21.45 6.86
N TRP A 53 5.84 21.24 6.26
CA TRP A 53 5.96 20.46 5.02
C TRP A 53 5.61 18.99 5.23
N ALA A 54 5.99 18.42 6.38
CA ALA A 54 5.58 17.06 6.74
C ALA A 54 4.06 16.96 7.00
N TRP A 55 3.42 18.03 7.48
CA TRP A 55 1.96 18.06 7.55
C TRP A 55 1.30 18.14 6.17
N ALA A 56 1.90 18.85 5.22
CA ALA A 56 1.41 18.92 3.85
C ALA A 56 1.38 17.54 3.16
N THR A 57 2.21 16.58 3.57
CA THR A 57 2.17 15.22 3.01
C THR A 57 0.90 14.45 3.39
N VAL A 58 0.22 14.80 4.49
CA VAL A 58 -1.01 14.14 4.93
C VAL A 58 -2.15 14.31 3.90
N PRO A 59 -2.60 15.54 3.55
CA PRO A 59 -3.65 15.72 2.55
C PRO A 59 -3.21 15.24 1.17
N VAL A 60 -1.92 15.39 0.81
CA VAL A 60 -1.38 14.86 -0.46
C VAL A 60 -1.49 13.34 -0.51
N THR A 61 -1.23 12.65 0.60
CA THR A 61 -1.43 11.19 0.70
C THR A 61 -2.89 10.81 0.57
N GLY A 62 -3.79 11.56 1.20
CA GLY A 62 -5.23 11.36 1.05
C GLY A 62 -5.68 11.48 -0.41
N ALA A 63 -5.24 12.54 -1.10
CA ALA A 63 -5.51 12.75 -2.51
C ALA A 63 -4.90 11.62 -3.38
N ALA A 64 -3.67 11.20 -3.09
CA ALA A 64 -3.00 10.12 -3.79
C ALA A 64 -3.68 8.75 -3.57
N ALA A 65 -4.24 8.50 -2.38
CA ALA A 65 -5.06 7.32 -2.12
C ALA A 65 -6.35 7.35 -2.96
N GLY A 66 -7.02 8.51 -3.07
CA GLY A 66 -8.16 8.71 -3.97
C GLY A 66 -7.79 8.48 -5.45
N LEU A 67 -6.64 8.98 -5.88
CA LEU A 67 -6.10 8.75 -7.22
C LEU A 67 -5.80 7.25 -7.44
N GLY A 68 -5.24 6.56 -6.44
CA GLY A 68 -5.02 5.11 -6.47
C GLY A 68 -6.32 4.32 -6.66
N TRP A 69 -7.40 4.73 -6.01
CA TRP A 69 -8.75 4.16 -6.22
C TRP A 69 -9.27 4.32 -7.64
N TRP A 70 -9.08 5.52 -8.20
CA TRP A 70 -9.45 5.79 -9.58
C TRP A 70 -8.59 4.98 -10.56
N LEU A 71 -7.26 4.96 -10.38
CA LEU A 71 -6.29 4.19 -11.15
C LEU A 71 -6.64 2.70 -11.14
N PHE A 72 -6.89 2.13 -9.96
CA PHE A 72 -7.30 0.73 -9.83
C PHE A 72 -8.52 0.42 -10.71
N SER A 73 -9.54 1.28 -10.64
CA SER A 73 -10.78 1.12 -11.42
C SER A 73 -10.51 1.22 -12.93
N ALA A 74 -9.72 2.21 -13.35
CA ALA A 74 -9.41 2.46 -14.75
C ALA A 74 -8.58 1.31 -15.35
N LEU A 75 -7.55 0.85 -14.62
CA LEU A 75 -6.68 -0.25 -15.04
C LEU A 75 -7.44 -1.57 -15.11
N GLN A 76 -8.28 -1.86 -14.11
CA GLN A 76 -9.11 -3.05 -14.13
C GLN A 76 -10.05 -3.06 -15.34
N ARG A 77 -10.77 -1.96 -15.60
CA ARG A 77 -11.66 -1.84 -16.78
C ARG A 77 -10.88 -2.00 -18.09
N ARG A 78 -9.72 -1.35 -18.19
CA ARG A 78 -8.86 -1.41 -19.39
C ARG A 78 -8.30 -2.81 -19.64
N ALA A 79 -7.92 -3.53 -18.59
CA ALA A 79 -7.42 -4.90 -18.70
C ALA A 79 -8.52 -5.87 -19.17
N LEU A 80 -9.73 -5.73 -18.63
CA LEU A 80 -10.87 -6.56 -19.04
C LEU A 80 -11.32 -6.28 -20.47
N ALA A 81 -11.29 -5.02 -20.91
CA ALA A 81 -11.59 -4.65 -22.29
C ALA A 81 -10.57 -5.20 -23.31
N ARG A 82 -9.37 -5.60 -22.87
CA ARG A 82 -8.29 -6.15 -23.72
C ARG A 82 -8.21 -7.68 -23.68
N ARG A 83 -9.16 -8.35 -23.02
CA ARG A 83 -9.19 -9.81 -22.93
C ARG A 83 -9.29 -10.46 -24.31
N ARG A 84 -8.52 -11.52 -24.54
CA ARG A 84 -8.66 -12.39 -25.72
C ARG A 84 -9.72 -13.48 -25.48
N PRO A 85 -10.48 -13.90 -26.52
CA PRO A 85 -11.56 -14.87 -26.37
C PRO A 85 -11.09 -16.23 -25.81
N ASP A 86 -9.87 -16.65 -26.11
CA ASP A 86 -9.34 -17.96 -25.69
C ASP A 86 -8.81 -17.99 -24.25
N GLN A 87 -8.87 -16.87 -23.52
CA GLN A 87 -8.32 -16.78 -22.17
C GLN A 87 -9.36 -17.13 -21.10
N ASP A 88 -8.93 -17.92 -20.12
CA ASP A 88 -9.69 -18.16 -18.89
C ASP A 88 -9.98 -16.84 -18.17
N GLU A 89 -11.26 -16.51 -18.05
CA GLU A 89 -11.78 -15.31 -17.41
C GLU A 89 -11.27 -15.15 -15.98
N ALA A 90 -11.27 -16.25 -15.22
CA ALA A 90 -10.90 -16.23 -13.81
C ALA A 90 -9.40 -15.98 -13.62
N GLN A 91 -8.57 -16.34 -14.60
CA GLN A 91 -7.14 -16.06 -14.60
C GLN A 91 -6.85 -14.60 -14.99
N VAL A 92 -7.49 -14.11 -16.05
CA VAL A 92 -7.33 -12.72 -16.52
C VAL A 92 -7.78 -11.72 -15.46
N HIS A 93 -8.95 -11.95 -14.84
CA HIS A 93 -9.45 -11.08 -13.77
C HIS A 93 -8.48 -10.96 -12.61
N ALA A 94 -7.94 -12.09 -12.13
CA ALA A 94 -7.05 -12.08 -10.99
C ALA A 94 -5.69 -11.44 -11.31
N ARG A 95 -5.17 -11.64 -12.52
CA ARG A 95 -3.93 -11.00 -12.97
C ARG A 95 -4.13 -9.49 -13.07
N ALA A 96 -5.22 -9.05 -13.71
CA ALA A 96 -5.57 -7.64 -13.82
C ALA A 96 -5.75 -6.98 -12.44
N GLN A 97 -6.41 -7.65 -11.49
CA GLN A 97 -6.56 -7.17 -10.13
C GLN A 97 -5.22 -7.03 -9.40
N LEU A 98 -4.31 -8.02 -9.53
CA LEU A 98 -3.01 -7.98 -8.89
C LEU A 98 -2.12 -6.86 -9.47
N GLU A 99 -2.05 -6.75 -10.81
CA GLU A 99 -1.29 -5.69 -11.49
C GLU A 99 -1.83 -4.30 -11.15
N ALA A 100 -3.16 -4.12 -11.18
CA ALA A 100 -3.80 -2.88 -10.79
C ALA A 100 -3.60 -2.56 -9.31
N LEU A 101 -3.62 -3.56 -8.41
CA LEU A 101 -3.36 -3.36 -6.99
C LEU A 101 -1.93 -2.89 -6.76
N ILE A 102 -0.93 -3.58 -7.33
CA ILE A 102 0.48 -3.19 -7.18
C ILE A 102 0.68 -1.74 -7.62
N LEU A 103 0.14 -1.36 -8.78
CA LEU A 103 0.30 0.00 -9.30
C LEU A 103 -0.53 1.03 -8.52
N ALA A 104 -1.73 0.70 -8.05
CA ALA A 104 -2.54 1.62 -7.27
C ALA A 104 -1.98 1.87 -5.87
N THR A 105 -1.32 0.87 -5.27
CA THR A 105 -0.74 0.99 -3.92
C THR A 105 0.49 1.89 -3.86
N SER A 106 1.19 2.11 -4.98
CA SER A 106 2.35 3.01 -5.01
C SER A 106 1.97 4.49 -4.90
N ALA A 107 0.75 4.86 -5.34
CA ALA A 107 0.29 6.25 -5.31
C ALA A 107 0.31 6.86 -3.90
N PRO A 108 -0.35 6.28 -2.87
CA PRO A 108 -0.26 6.80 -1.50
C PRO A 108 1.10 6.56 -0.82
N GLN A 109 1.95 5.68 -1.36
CA GLN A 109 3.28 5.43 -0.79
C GLN A 109 4.28 6.53 -1.09
N VAL A 110 4.24 7.15 -2.28
CA VAL A 110 5.20 8.20 -2.66
C VAL A 110 5.19 9.37 -1.66
N PRO A 111 4.04 9.96 -1.28
CA PRO A 111 4.05 11.03 -0.30
C PRO A 111 4.39 10.54 1.12
N ALA A 112 4.11 9.27 1.46
CA ALA A 112 4.54 8.69 2.73
C ALA A 112 6.07 8.57 2.82
N VAL A 113 6.74 8.19 1.73
CA VAL A 113 8.21 8.19 1.63
C VAL A 113 8.76 9.63 1.71
N ALA A 114 8.08 10.60 1.10
CA ALA A 114 8.48 12.00 1.27
C ALA A 114 8.37 12.45 2.74
N ALA A 115 7.33 12.01 3.45
CA ALA A 115 7.18 12.29 4.88
C ALA A 115 8.31 11.66 5.71
N THR A 116 8.69 10.41 5.43
CA THR A 116 9.83 9.78 6.12
C THR A 116 11.13 10.54 5.84
N MET A 117 11.39 10.95 4.59
CA MET A 117 12.55 11.80 4.26
C MET A 117 12.56 13.13 5.03
N LEU A 118 11.40 13.78 5.20
CA LEU A 118 11.30 15.00 6.01
C LEU A 118 11.61 14.73 7.49
N PHE A 119 11.14 13.61 8.04
CA PHE A 119 11.55 13.17 9.38
C PHE A 119 13.04 12.89 9.46
N MET A 120 13.63 12.32 8.41
CA MET A 120 15.08 12.11 8.34
C MET A 120 15.85 13.41 8.47
N MET A 121 15.36 14.46 7.82
CA MET A 121 15.95 15.80 7.85
C MET A 121 15.64 16.59 9.13
N GLY A 122 14.76 16.08 10.03
CA GLY A 122 14.49 16.71 11.33
C GLY A 122 13.04 17.13 11.58
N ALA A 123 12.10 16.84 10.68
CA ALA A 123 10.69 17.07 10.96
C ALA A 123 10.19 16.22 12.14
N SER A 124 9.08 16.65 12.76
CA SER A 124 8.40 15.89 13.80
C SER A 124 7.93 14.51 13.32
N LEU A 125 7.95 13.51 14.21
CA LEU A 125 7.49 12.15 13.93
C LEU A 125 5.97 12.07 13.71
N THR A 126 5.20 12.92 14.42
CA THR A 126 3.73 12.90 14.41
C THR A 126 3.13 12.97 13.00
N PRO A 127 3.46 13.96 12.14
CA PRO A 127 2.91 14.03 10.78
C PRO A 127 3.29 12.81 9.92
N VAL A 128 4.45 12.19 10.14
CA VAL A 128 4.85 10.98 9.42
C VAL A 128 3.98 9.79 9.79
N LEU A 129 3.72 9.59 11.09
CA LEU A 129 2.83 8.52 11.54
C LEU A 129 1.41 8.71 11.02
N VAL A 130 0.90 9.94 11.02
CA VAL A 130 -0.42 10.26 10.46
C VAL A 130 -0.44 9.99 8.95
N THR A 131 0.57 10.46 8.20
CA THR A 131 0.70 10.22 6.76
C THR A 131 0.73 8.73 6.45
N MET A 132 1.51 7.95 7.20
CA MET A 132 1.62 6.51 7.06
C MET A 132 0.30 5.81 7.37
N GLY A 133 -0.40 6.22 8.43
CA GLY A 133 -1.74 5.73 8.76
C GLY A 133 -2.74 5.97 7.62
N VAL A 134 -2.76 7.17 7.04
CA VAL A 134 -3.61 7.50 5.89
C VAL A 134 -3.25 6.64 4.67
N ALA A 135 -1.96 6.46 4.37
CA ALA A 135 -1.52 5.59 3.28
C ALA A 135 -1.96 4.13 3.49
N MET A 136 -1.78 3.60 4.70
CA MET A 136 -2.20 2.24 5.07
C MET A 136 -3.72 2.07 4.92
N LEU A 137 -4.52 3.02 5.40
CA LEU A 137 -5.98 2.99 5.22
C LEU A 137 -6.36 3.02 3.74
N GLY A 138 -5.66 3.82 2.92
CA GLY A 138 -5.80 3.83 1.47
C GLY A 138 -5.56 2.46 0.84
N VAL A 139 -4.45 1.80 1.18
CA VAL A 139 -4.11 0.45 0.69
C VAL A 139 -5.13 -0.61 1.18
N LEU A 140 -5.49 -0.58 2.46
CA LEU A 140 -6.46 -1.52 3.03
C LEU A 140 -7.83 -1.39 2.37
N SER A 141 -8.28 -0.17 2.09
CA SER A 141 -9.55 0.08 1.41
C SER A 141 -9.58 -0.51 -0.02
N LEU A 142 -8.47 -0.46 -0.76
CA LEU A 142 -8.32 -1.16 -2.05
C LEU A 142 -8.42 -2.69 -1.88
N GLY A 143 -7.79 -3.24 -0.84
CA GLY A 143 -7.88 -4.66 -0.51
C GLY A 143 -9.32 -5.12 -0.20
N LEU A 144 -10.07 -4.32 0.56
CA LEU A 144 -11.48 -4.57 0.86
C LEU A 144 -12.34 -4.56 -0.42
N ARG A 145 -12.06 -3.66 -1.35
CA ARG A 145 -12.77 -3.59 -2.63
C ARG A 145 -12.54 -4.83 -3.50
N ILE A 146 -11.32 -5.35 -3.54
CA ILE A 146 -11.01 -6.60 -4.27
C ILE A 146 -11.79 -7.78 -3.66
N ARG A 147 -11.84 -7.85 -2.32
CA ARG A 147 -12.62 -8.87 -1.62
C ARG A 147 -14.09 -8.82 -2.01
N ALA A 148 -14.69 -7.62 -2.04
CA ALA A 148 -16.10 -7.43 -2.43
C ALA A 148 -16.37 -7.82 -3.89
N SER A 149 -15.36 -7.72 -4.77
CA SER A 149 -15.49 -7.97 -6.21
C SER A 149 -15.25 -9.43 -6.61
N THR A 150 -14.91 -10.32 -5.66
CA THR A 150 -14.61 -11.73 -5.95
C THR A 150 -15.84 -12.59 -5.60
N PRO A 151 -16.55 -13.19 -6.58
CA PRO A 151 -17.71 -14.02 -6.29
C PRO A 151 -17.33 -15.23 -5.41
N PRO A 152 -18.24 -15.72 -4.55
CA PRO A 152 -18.02 -16.94 -3.78
C PRO A 152 -17.77 -18.09 -4.76
N SER A 153 -16.65 -18.78 -4.60
CA SER A 153 -16.37 -20.00 -5.35
C SER A 153 -17.44 -21.01 -4.99
N THR A 154 -18.41 -21.22 -5.87
CA THR A 154 -19.27 -22.40 -5.81
C THR A 154 -18.33 -23.59 -5.94
N SER A 155 -18.18 -24.33 -4.84
CA SER A 155 -17.43 -25.57 -4.84
C SER A 155 -17.95 -26.45 -5.97
N PRO A 156 -17.09 -27.03 -6.83
CA PRO A 156 -17.55 -27.99 -7.81
C PRO A 156 -18.29 -29.10 -7.05
N SER A 157 -19.56 -29.29 -7.41
CA SER A 157 -20.35 -30.43 -6.93
C SER A 157 -19.49 -31.67 -7.13
N PRO A 158 -19.24 -32.50 -6.09
CA PRO A 158 -18.48 -33.71 -6.26
C PRO A 158 -19.17 -34.50 -7.37
N ARG A 159 -18.47 -34.68 -8.51
CA ARG A 159 -18.95 -35.58 -9.56
C ARG A 159 -19.23 -36.90 -8.86
N SER A 160 -20.50 -37.30 -8.83
CA SER A 160 -20.85 -38.64 -8.38
C SER A 160 -19.99 -39.60 -9.19
N PRO A 161 -19.17 -40.46 -8.57
CA PRO A 161 -18.55 -41.55 -9.29
C PRO A 161 -19.70 -42.41 -9.82
N GLY A 162 -19.99 -42.26 -11.11
CA GLY A 162 -20.92 -43.13 -11.81
C GLY A 162 -20.23 -44.45 -12.07
N ALA A 163 -20.59 -45.46 -11.28
CA ALA A 163 -20.84 -46.84 -11.68
C ALA A 163 -21.36 -47.61 -10.45
#